data_AF-A0A4V5NZT8-F1
#
_entry.id   AF-A0A4V5NZT8-F1
#
_cell.length_a   1.000
_cell.length_b   1.000
_cell.length_c   1.000
_cell.angle_alpha   90.00
_cell.angle_beta   90.00
_cell.angle_gamma   90.00
#
_symmetry.space_group_name_H-M   'P 1'
#
loop_
_entity.id
_entity.type
_entity.pdbx_description
1 polymer ?
#
loop_
_entity_poly.entity_id
_entity_poly.type
_entity_poly.pdbx_seq_one_letter_code
_entity_poly.pdbx_strand_id
1 'polypeptide(L)'
;MNNLFGQTFNDTLKDINLKPANSINLDGGERTISFLAGSYLLYKSLKNITKHPLLGLQGAAAGGLLIYRGASGVCPLYQRLGIDTTDPEAIHISETITVNAPREKVFAFWRELSNLPKFMAHLKTVTETSDTTSHWIANTPGNLIPLSWNAEITHEDENKYIGWQSTTGSMIENAGKVEFIDTLNTIGTQLHIEINYFPPAGSVGKGIATIFNGLFEKMIREDIQSFKNYAEHADFMNYAGLQIDN
;
A
#
# COMPACT_ATOMS: atom_id res chain seq x y z
N MET A 1 41.38 9.48 -35.81
CA MET A 1 40.03 8.95 -35.55
C MET A 1 39.43 9.80 -34.44
N ASN A 2 38.48 10.66 -34.80
CA ASN A 2 37.92 11.67 -33.90
C ASN A 2 37.10 11.00 -32.79
N ASN A 3 37.27 11.53 -31.58
CA ASN A 3 36.82 10.96 -30.32
C ASN A 3 35.30 11.17 -30.14
N LEU A 4 34.50 10.37 -30.87
CA LEU A 4 33.03 10.43 -30.89
C LEU A 4 32.41 10.27 -29.49
N PHE A 5 33.03 9.50 -28.60
CA PHE A 5 32.55 9.33 -27.22
C PHE A 5 32.70 10.57 -26.33
N GLY A 6 33.73 11.40 -26.58
CA GLY A 6 33.97 12.61 -25.78
C GLY A 6 33.00 13.75 -26.08
N GLN A 7 32.49 13.81 -27.32
CA GLN A 7 31.50 14.80 -27.72
C GLN A 7 30.10 14.44 -27.20
N THR A 8 29.67 13.19 -27.34
CA THR A 8 28.35 12.75 -26.82
C THR A 8 28.22 13.00 -25.31
N PHE A 9 29.29 12.79 -24.53
CA PHE A 9 29.27 13.02 -23.09
C PHE A 9 29.20 14.52 -22.73
N ASN A 10 29.96 15.37 -23.42
CA ASN A 10 29.90 16.82 -23.22
C ASN A 10 28.57 17.43 -23.66
N ASP A 11 27.97 16.91 -24.72
CA ASP A 11 26.66 17.35 -25.19
C ASP A 11 25.55 16.87 -24.24
N THR A 12 25.67 15.65 -23.70
CA THR A 12 24.79 15.15 -22.62
C THR A 12 24.88 16.01 -21.35
N LEU A 13 26.06 16.56 -21.03
CA LEU A 13 26.25 17.44 -19.87
C LEU A 13 25.76 18.88 -20.10
N LYS A 14 25.81 19.40 -21.34
CA LYS A 14 25.29 20.74 -21.68
C LYS A 14 23.77 20.84 -21.61
N ASP A 15 23.07 19.74 -21.84
CA ASP A 15 21.62 19.63 -21.67
C ASP A 15 21.18 19.50 -20.20
N ILE A 16 22.13 19.39 -19.27
CA ILE A 16 21.91 19.46 -17.80
C ILE A 16 21.92 20.93 -17.38
N ASN A 17 21.17 21.77 -18.08
CA ASN A 17 20.82 23.10 -17.60
C ASN A 17 19.80 22.93 -16.46
N LEU A 18 20.28 22.58 -15.27
CA LEU A 18 19.50 22.39 -14.06
C LEU A 18 18.91 23.73 -13.62
N LYS A 19 17.75 24.08 -14.16
CA LYS A 19 16.86 24.98 -13.42
C LYS A 19 16.50 24.24 -12.12
N PRO A 20 16.76 24.81 -10.94
CA PRO A 20 16.24 24.24 -9.71
C PRO A 20 14.71 24.31 -9.81
N ALA A 21 14.08 23.17 -10.04
CA ALA A 21 12.65 23.02 -9.86
C ALA A 21 12.43 22.87 -8.34
N ASN A 22 11.73 23.85 -7.76
CA ASN A 22 11.64 24.09 -6.32
C ASN A 22 10.74 23.10 -5.54
N SER A 23 10.26 22.01 -6.16
CA SER A 23 9.45 21.01 -5.49
C SER A 23 10.20 19.67 -5.38
N ILE A 24 10.31 19.19 -4.14
CA ILE A 24 10.73 17.82 -3.82
C ILE A 24 9.74 16.88 -4.52
N ASN A 25 10.23 15.88 -5.26
CA ASN A 25 9.39 14.92 -6.00
C ASN A 25 9.79 13.46 -5.70
N LEU A 26 10.45 13.27 -4.56
CA LEU A 26 10.91 11.97 -4.07
C LEU A 26 10.54 11.77 -2.62
N ASP A 27 9.88 10.64 -2.33
CA ASP A 27 9.62 10.18 -0.98
C ASP A 27 10.91 9.89 -0.18
N GLY A 28 10.76 9.80 1.14
CA GLY A 28 11.89 9.59 2.07
C GLY A 28 12.65 8.27 1.88
N GLY A 29 11.99 7.20 1.43
CA GLY A 29 12.63 5.91 1.15
C GLY A 29 13.50 5.97 -0.09
N GLU A 30 13.00 6.57 -1.17
CA GLU A 30 13.75 6.78 -2.41
C GLU A 30 14.98 7.66 -2.17
N ARG A 31 14.83 8.66 -1.31
CA ARG A 31 15.93 9.53 -0.90
C ARG A 31 17.01 8.77 -0.15
N THR A 32 16.61 7.94 0.81
CA THR A 32 17.53 7.14 1.63
C THR A 32 18.29 6.12 0.79
N ILE A 33 17.59 5.38 -0.09
CA ILE A 33 18.20 4.40 -0.99
C ILE A 33 19.16 5.09 -1.97
N SER A 34 18.75 6.22 -2.58
CA SER A 34 19.60 6.98 -3.50
C SER A 34 20.88 7.46 -2.81
N PHE A 35 20.75 7.96 -1.58
CA PHE A 35 21.90 8.42 -0.80
C PHE A 35 22.87 7.28 -0.45
N LEU A 36 22.37 6.14 0.05
CA LEU A 36 23.19 4.99 0.42
C LEU A 36 23.86 4.34 -0.80
N ALA A 37 23.10 4.10 -1.87
CA ALA A 37 23.61 3.52 -3.11
C ALA A 37 24.64 4.46 -3.77
N GLY A 38 24.35 5.76 -3.79
CA GLY A 38 25.26 6.79 -4.30
C GLY A 38 26.56 6.86 -3.50
N SER A 39 26.46 6.85 -2.17
CA SER A 39 27.62 6.85 -1.27
C SER A 39 28.50 5.62 -1.46
N TYR A 40 27.89 4.44 -1.56
CA TYR A 40 28.62 3.20 -1.83
C TYR A 40 29.30 3.20 -3.20
N LEU A 41 28.59 3.64 -4.25
CA LEU A 41 29.13 3.72 -5.60
C LEU A 41 30.30 4.71 -5.67
N LEU A 42 30.14 5.91 -5.08
CA LEU A 42 31.20 6.91 -5.02
C LEU A 42 32.44 6.38 -4.32
N TYR A 43 32.29 5.75 -3.14
CA TYR A 43 33.40 5.14 -2.41
C TYR A 43 34.13 4.08 -3.26
N LYS A 44 33.40 3.16 -3.88
CA LYS A 44 33.97 2.11 -4.73
C LYS A 44 34.70 2.68 -5.95
N SER A 45 34.13 3.72 -6.57
CA SER A 45 34.71 4.40 -7.73
C SER A 45 35.99 5.15 -7.38
N LEU A 46 36.02 5.88 -6.26
CA LEU A 46 37.22 6.57 -5.78
C LEU A 46 38.34 5.57 -5.44
N LYS A 47 38.01 4.44 -4.80
CA LYS A 47 38.99 3.38 -4.48
C LYS A 47 39.64 2.76 -5.72
N ASN A 48 38.90 2.66 -6.82
CA ASN A 48 39.36 2.03 -8.06
C ASN A 48 39.87 3.02 -9.12
N ILE A 49 39.82 4.32 -8.86
CA ILE A 49 40.14 5.36 -9.86
C ILE A 49 41.59 5.29 -10.36
N THR A 50 42.52 4.86 -9.51
CA THR A 50 43.94 4.72 -9.89
C THR A 50 44.17 3.55 -10.85
N LYS A 51 43.34 2.50 -10.78
CA LYS A 51 43.43 1.33 -11.66
C LYS A 51 42.64 1.51 -12.96
N HIS A 52 41.48 2.18 -12.86
CA HIS A 52 40.58 2.40 -13.99
C HIS A 52 40.04 3.84 -13.95
N PRO A 53 40.81 4.83 -14.42
CA PRO A 53 40.48 6.24 -14.24
C PRO A 53 39.18 6.68 -14.92
N LEU A 54 38.94 6.23 -16.16
CA LEU A 54 37.71 6.55 -16.89
C LEU A 54 36.46 5.99 -16.19
N LEU A 55 36.49 4.70 -15.81
CA LEU A 55 35.40 4.04 -15.11
C LEU A 55 35.19 4.59 -13.69
N GLY A 56 36.30 4.94 -13.02
CA GLY A 56 36.27 5.59 -11.70
C GLY A 56 35.60 6.96 -11.75
N LEU A 57 35.95 7.80 -12.73
CA LEU A 57 35.32 9.12 -12.91
C LEU A 57 33.83 9.03 -13.24
N GLN A 58 33.45 8.16 -14.18
CA GLN A 58 32.04 7.97 -14.55
C GLN A 58 31.22 7.45 -13.36
N GLY A 59 31.74 6.47 -12.62
CA GLY A 59 31.06 5.95 -11.44
C GLY A 59 31.01 6.97 -10.28
N ALA A 60 32.05 7.79 -10.10
CA ALA A 60 32.02 8.87 -9.12
C ALA A 60 30.98 9.95 -9.47
N ALA A 61 30.85 10.31 -10.75
CA ALA A 61 29.81 11.23 -11.21
C ALA A 61 28.40 10.65 -11.00
N ALA A 62 28.19 9.38 -11.35
CA ALA A 62 26.92 8.69 -11.11
C ALA A 62 26.58 8.59 -9.61
N GLY A 63 27.56 8.25 -8.77
CA GLY A 63 27.42 8.23 -7.31
C GLY A 63 27.08 9.60 -6.74
N GLY A 64 27.77 10.65 -7.19
CA GLY A 64 27.49 12.04 -6.81
C GLY A 64 26.08 12.49 -7.20
N LEU A 65 25.60 12.12 -8.38
CA LEU A 65 24.23 12.42 -8.82
C LEU A 65 23.19 11.70 -7.95
N LEU A 66 23.41 10.44 -7.59
CA LEU A 66 22.53 9.70 -6.67
C LEU A 66 22.52 10.29 -5.26
N ILE A 67 23.68 10.72 -4.74
CA ILE A 67 23.78 11.43 -3.46
C ILE A 67 22.99 12.75 -3.53
N TYR A 68 23.18 13.54 -4.60
CA TYR A 68 22.43 14.79 -4.80
C TYR A 68 20.93 14.53 -4.85
N ARG A 69 20.48 13.52 -5.61
CA ARG A 69 19.08 13.08 -5.66
C ARG A 69 18.56 12.74 -4.27
N GLY A 70 19.31 11.96 -3.50
CA GLY A 70 18.92 11.56 -2.14
C GLY A 70 18.83 12.73 -1.15
N ALA A 71 19.85 13.59 -1.14
CA ALA A 71 19.93 14.72 -0.24
C ALA A 71 18.86 15.78 -0.54
N SER A 72 18.73 16.18 -1.81
CA SER A 72 17.80 17.22 -2.25
C SER A 72 16.35 16.74 -2.34
N GLY A 73 16.10 15.44 -2.54
CA GLY A 73 14.77 14.93 -2.86
C GLY A 73 14.26 15.37 -4.24
N VAL A 74 15.16 15.85 -5.11
CA VAL A 74 14.82 16.28 -6.46
C VAL A 74 15.41 15.30 -7.48
N CYS A 75 14.57 14.79 -8.37
CA CYS A 75 15.04 14.12 -9.58
C CYS A 75 14.48 14.75 -10.85
N PRO A 76 15.35 15.39 -11.66
CA PRO A 76 14.97 15.98 -12.94
C PRO A 76 14.35 14.99 -13.94
N LEU A 77 14.79 13.72 -13.92
CA LEU A 77 14.23 12.69 -14.79
C LEU A 77 12.77 12.38 -14.42
N TYR A 78 12.47 12.25 -13.13
CA TYR A 78 11.10 12.03 -12.67
C TYR A 78 10.20 13.25 -12.96
N GLN A 79 10.71 14.47 -12.79
CA GLN A 79 10.00 15.68 -13.18
C GLN A 79 9.67 15.72 -14.68
N ARG A 80 10.59 15.29 -15.55
CA ARG A 80 10.35 15.19 -16.99
C ARG A 80 9.33 14.12 -17.36
N LEU A 81 9.24 13.06 -16.55
CA LEU A 81 8.28 11.97 -16.72
C LEU A 81 6.94 12.23 -16.00
N GLY A 82 6.79 13.35 -15.28
CA GLY A 82 5.60 13.63 -14.48
C GLY A 82 5.44 12.68 -13.28
N ILE A 83 6.51 12.05 -12.82
CA ILE A 83 6.50 11.14 -11.68
C ILE A 83 6.78 11.95 -10.40
N ASP A 84 5.83 11.92 -9.48
CA ASP A 84 5.98 12.42 -8.12
C ASP A 84 5.71 11.27 -7.16
N THR A 85 6.70 10.91 -6.35
CA THR A 85 6.51 9.85 -5.33
C THR A 85 6.22 10.42 -3.96
N THR A 86 6.14 11.74 -3.80
CA THR A 86 5.79 12.39 -2.54
C THR A 86 4.30 12.27 -2.19
N ASP A 87 3.46 12.06 -3.19
CA ASP A 87 2.01 11.88 -3.05
C ASP A 87 1.62 10.49 -3.57
N PRO A 88 1.68 9.44 -2.73
CA PRO A 88 1.31 8.10 -3.15
C PRO A 88 -0.17 8.07 -3.54
N GLU A 89 -0.51 7.48 -4.69
CA GLU A 89 -1.92 7.27 -5.05
C GLU A 89 -2.55 6.23 -4.11
N ALA A 90 -3.77 6.53 -3.65
CA ALA A 90 -4.57 5.57 -2.89
C ALA A 90 -4.99 4.40 -3.78
N ILE A 91 -4.86 3.18 -3.26
CA ILE A 91 -5.41 1.98 -3.88
C ILE A 91 -6.86 1.86 -3.45
N HIS A 92 -7.76 1.89 -4.44
CA HIS A 92 -9.20 1.78 -4.23
C HIS A 92 -9.70 0.37 -4.59
N ILE A 93 -10.33 -0.28 -3.64
CA ILE A 93 -11.00 -1.57 -3.80
C ILE A 93 -12.49 -1.34 -3.57
N SER A 94 -13.31 -1.76 -4.53
CA SER A 94 -14.77 -1.74 -4.44
C SER A 94 -15.28 -3.08 -4.92
N GLU A 95 -16.03 -3.77 -4.08
CA GLU A 95 -16.60 -5.09 -4.35
C GLU A 95 -18.05 -5.12 -3.90
N THR A 96 -18.86 -5.93 -4.58
CA THR A 96 -20.26 -6.16 -4.17
C THR A 96 -20.52 -7.65 -4.17
N ILE A 97 -21.02 -8.14 -3.04
CA ILE A 97 -21.33 -9.54 -2.82
C ILE A 97 -22.76 -9.68 -2.32
N THR A 98 -23.34 -10.86 -2.49
CA THR A 98 -24.67 -11.18 -1.96
C THR A 98 -24.59 -12.49 -1.21
N VAL A 99 -25.07 -12.50 0.03
CA VAL A 99 -25.02 -13.63 0.94
C VAL A 99 -26.43 -14.03 1.35
N ASN A 100 -26.66 -15.33 1.50
CA ASN A 100 -27.94 -15.88 1.92
C ASN A 100 -28.12 -15.88 3.45
N ALA A 101 -28.07 -14.69 4.06
CA ALA A 101 -28.26 -14.50 5.49
C ALA A 101 -29.05 -13.20 5.79
N PRO A 102 -29.82 -13.15 6.90
CA PRO A 102 -30.54 -11.95 7.30
C PRO A 102 -29.61 -10.77 7.59
N ARG A 103 -29.99 -9.58 7.13
CA ARG A 103 -29.18 -8.35 7.24
C ARG A 103 -28.71 -8.04 8.64
N GLU A 104 -29.59 -8.19 9.63
CA GLU A 104 -29.29 -7.93 11.04
C GLU A 104 -28.16 -8.82 11.56
N LYS A 105 -28.10 -10.08 11.12
CA LYS A 105 -27.07 -11.04 11.51
C LYS A 105 -25.74 -10.74 10.82
N VAL A 106 -25.80 -10.39 9.54
CA VAL A 106 -24.63 -9.98 8.77
C VAL A 106 -24.02 -8.71 9.35
N PHE A 107 -24.85 -7.71 9.66
CA PHE A 107 -24.42 -6.47 10.29
C PHE A 107 -23.78 -6.73 11.66
N ALA A 108 -24.46 -7.47 12.54
CA ALA A 108 -23.93 -7.79 13.87
C ALA A 108 -22.57 -8.50 13.80
N PHE A 109 -22.42 -9.45 12.86
CA PHE A 109 -21.16 -10.15 12.65
C PHE A 109 -20.03 -9.20 12.23
N TRP A 110 -20.29 -8.29 11.27
CA TRP A 110 -19.32 -7.30 10.83
C TRP A 110 -19.00 -6.26 11.90
N ARG A 111 -19.98 -5.93 12.75
CA ARG A 111 -19.83 -4.93 13.80
C ARG A 111 -18.90 -5.38 14.93
N GLU A 112 -18.89 -6.68 15.22
CA GLU A 112 -17.91 -7.30 16.11
C GLU A 112 -16.62 -7.53 15.32
N LEU A 113 -15.74 -6.52 15.29
CA LEU A 113 -14.60 -6.45 14.36
C LEU A 113 -13.61 -7.63 14.53
N SER A 114 -13.58 -8.25 15.70
CA SER A 114 -12.80 -9.47 15.97
C SER A 114 -13.24 -10.68 15.12
N ASN A 115 -14.39 -10.62 14.47
CA ASN A 115 -14.87 -11.62 13.51
C ASN A 115 -14.21 -11.51 12.13
N LEU A 116 -13.69 -10.35 11.73
CA LEU A 116 -13.16 -10.12 10.38
C LEU A 116 -12.02 -11.10 10.00
N PRO A 117 -11.04 -11.40 10.89
CA PRO A 117 -9.99 -12.39 10.59
C PRO A 117 -10.49 -13.82 10.31
N LYS A 118 -11.76 -14.14 10.59
CA LYS A 118 -12.34 -15.47 10.31
C LYS A 118 -12.52 -15.73 8.81
N PHE A 119 -12.62 -14.67 8.01
CA PHE A 119 -12.77 -14.77 6.55
C PHE A 119 -11.84 -13.85 5.77
N MET A 120 -11.26 -12.82 6.41
CA MET A 120 -10.24 -11.96 5.82
C MET A 120 -8.84 -12.48 6.14
N ALA A 121 -8.29 -13.35 5.30
CA ALA A 121 -6.97 -13.95 5.49
C ALA A 121 -5.83 -12.92 5.55
N HIS A 122 -6.01 -11.74 4.93
CA HIS A 122 -5.07 -10.63 5.05
C HIS A 122 -4.99 -10.06 6.46
N LEU A 123 -5.99 -10.32 7.32
CA LEU A 123 -5.98 -9.90 8.72
C LEU A 123 -5.53 -11.05 9.60
N LYS A 124 -4.46 -10.82 10.35
CA LYS A 124 -3.98 -11.76 11.37
C LYS A 124 -4.84 -11.68 12.63
N THR A 125 -5.08 -10.47 13.11
CA THR A 125 -5.90 -10.20 14.30
C THR A 125 -6.52 -8.83 14.22
N VAL A 126 -7.74 -8.71 14.73
CA VAL A 126 -8.39 -7.44 15.03
C VAL A 126 -8.82 -7.48 16.50
N THR A 127 -8.39 -6.50 17.27
CA THR A 127 -8.66 -6.42 18.71
C THR A 127 -9.33 -5.09 19.02
N GLU A 128 -10.58 -5.14 19.44
CA GLU A 128 -11.34 -3.96 19.88
C GLU A 128 -10.75 -3.45 21.20
N THR A 129 -10.41 -2.16 21.24
CA THR A 129 -9.83 -1.49 22.41
C THR A 129 -10.84 -0.56 23.09
N SER A 130 -11.91 -0.21 22.39
CA SER A 130 -13.11 0.44 22.92
C SER A 130 -14.30 0.12 22.01
N ASP A 131 -15.45 0.74 22.25
CA ASP A 131 -16.64 0.57 21.41
C ASP A 131 -16.40 1.02 19.95
N THR A 132 -15.51 1.99 19.72
CA THR A 132 -15.26 2.53 18.37
C THR A 132 -13.82 2.35 17.90
N THR A 133 -12.87 2.02 18.79
CA THR A 133 -11.45 1.90 18.42
C THR A 133 -10.96 0.46 18.45
N SER A 134 -10.02 0.14 17.58
CA SER A 134 -9.47 -1.21 17.45
C SER A 134 -8.02 -1.20 16.97
N HIS A 135 -7.28 -2.27 17.29
CA HIS A 135 -5.92 -2.53 16.84
C HIS A 135 -5.90 -3.70 15.85
N TRP A 136 -5.32 -3.50 14.69
CA TRP A 136 -5.34 -4.42 13.56
C TRP A 136 -3.92 -4.85 13.24
N ILE A 137 -3.75 -6.14 12.92
CA ILE A 137 -2.49 -6.71 12.45
C ILE A 137 -2.79 -7.46 11.15
N ALA A 138 -2.04 -7.17 10.08
CA ALA A 138 -2.19 -7.82 8.79
C ALA A 138 -1.10 -8.87 8.53
N ASN A 139 -1.49 -9.92 7.81
CA ASN A 139 -0.57 -10.83 7.14
C ASN A 139 -0.16 -10.18 5.81
N THR A 140 1.08 -9.74 5.68
CA THR A 140 1.60 -9.29 4.38
C THR A 140 1.99 -10.50 3.53
N PRO A 141 1.94 -10.41 2.18
CA PRO A 141 2.39 -11.49 1.31
C PRO A 141 3.79 -11.97 1.68
N GLY A 142 3.90 -13.25 2.04
CA GLY A 142 5.16 -13.88 2.49
C GLY A 142 5.63 -13.47 3.89
N ASN A 143 4.80 -12.79 4.69
CA ASN A 143 5.12 -12.25 6.02
C ASN A 143 6.39 -11.38 6.03
N LEU A 144 6.64 -10.67 4.92
CA LEU A 144 7.88 -9.94 4.68
C LEU A 144 7.99 -8.65 5.50
N ILE A 145 6.84 -8.04 5.82
CA ILE A 145 6.77 -6.77 6.54
C ILE A 145 5.72 -6.91 7.66
N PRO A 146 6.06 -6.64 8.93
CA PRO A 146 5.07 -6.53 9.98
C PRO A 146 4.20 -5.30 9.72
N LEU A 147 2.89 -5.50 9.58
CA LEU A 147 1.94 -4.41 9.35
C LEU A 147 0.85 -4.44 10.42
N SER A 148 0.70 -3.32 11.12
CA SER A 148 -0.33 -3.09 12.11
C SER A 148 -0.72 -1.62 12.17
N TRP A 149 -1.95 -1.35 12.58
CA TRP A 149 -2.47 0.01 12.73
C TRP A 149 -3.58 0.06 13.76
N ASN A 150 -3.92 1.27 14.19
CA ASN A 150 -5.15 1.49 14.96
C ASN A 150 -6.20 2.06 14.02
N ALA A 151 -7.46 1.64 14.19
CA ALA A 151 -8.59 2.13 13.43
C ALA A 151 -9.70 2.60 14.38
N GLU A 152 -10.53 3.50 13.87
CA GLU A 152 -11.74 3.98 14.53
C GLU A 152 -12.95 3.87 13.59
N ILE A 153 -14.11 3.49 14.14
CA ILE A 153 -15.40 3.59 13.48
C ILE A 153 -15.80 5.07 13.46
N THR A 154 -15.94 5.63 12.27
CA THR A 154 -16.27 7.05 12.06
C THR A 154 -17.75 7.29 11.87
N HIS A 155 -18.47 6.27 11.37
CA HIS A 155 -19.91 6.36 11.14
C HIS A 155 -20.55 4.98 11.22
N GLU A 156 -21.75 4.92 11.79
CA GLU A 156 -22.53 3.70 11.97
C GLU A 156 -24.01 4.04 11.83
N ASP A 157 -24.72 3.30 10.97
CA ASP A 157 -26.19 3.26 10.92
C ASP A 157 -26.59 1.79 11.06
N GLU A 158 -27.33 1.49 12.12
CA GLU A 158 -27.64 0.12 12.53
C GLU A 158 -28.25 -0.66 11.37
N ASN A 159 -27.71 -1.85 11.10
CA ASN A 159 -28.13 -2.74 10.03
C ASN A 159 -27.95 -2.20 8.60
N LYS A 160 -27.28 -1.06 8.40
CA LYS A 160 -27.17 -0.43 7.08
C LYS A 160 -25.76 0.01 6.71
N TYR A 161 -24.96 0.48 7.66
CA TYR A 161 -23.69 1.11 7.34
C TYR A 161 -22.67 0.98 8.48
N ILE A 162 -21.44 0.63 8.15
CA ILE A 162 -20.28 0.81 9.02
C ILE A 162 -19.17 1.47 8.20
N GLY A 163 -18.65 2.59 8.67
CA GLY A 163 -17.49 3.29 8.09
C GLY A 163 -16.38 3.41 9.12
N TRP A 164 -15.14 3.21 8.69
CA TRP A 164 -13.97 3.27 9.54
C TRP A 164 -12.79 3.94 8.85
N GLN A 165 -11.84 4.40 9.66
CA GLN A 165 -10.55 4.91 9.19
C GLN A 165 -9.43 4.57 10.16
N SER A 166 -8.19 4.51 9.66
CA SER A 166 -6.99 4.45 10.50
C SER A 166 -6.80 5.74 11.29
N THR A 167 -6.34 5.65 12.53
CA THR A 167 -6.01 6.84 13.33
C THR A 167 -4.71 7.51 12.86
N THR A 168 -4.54 8.80 13.14
CA THR A 168 -3.30 9.54 12.85
C THR A 168 -2.05 8.82 13.38
N GLY A 169 -1.00 8.78 12.56
CA GLY A 169 0.28 8.13 12.92
C GLY A 169 0.28 6.61 12.74
N SER A 170 -0.77 6.03 12.16
CA SER A 170 -0.79 4.63 11.75
C SER A 170 0.26 4.33 10.68
N MET A 171 0.79 3.10 10.67
CA MET A 171 1.78 2.69 9.65
C MET A 171 1.21 2.61 8.23
N ILE A 172 -0.12 2.47 8.13
CA ILE A 172 -0.88 2.50 6.89
C ILE A 172 -2.07 3.42 7.08
N GLU A 173 -2.21 4.39 6.19
CA GLU A 173 -3.42 5.20 6.08
C GLU A 173 -4.45 4.37 5.31
N ASN A 174 -5.56 4.04 5.95
CA ASN A 174 -6.67 3.34 5.32
C ASN A 174 -8.01 3.89 5.78
N ALA A 175 -9.01 3.73 4.93
CA ALA A 175 -10.39 3.96 5.24
C ALA A 175 -11.24 2.93 4.50
N GLY A 176 -12.40 2.61 5.04
CA GLY A 176 -13.33 1.73 4.36
C GLY A 176 -14.74 1.92 4.84
N LYS A 177 -15.64 1.29 4.11
CA LYS A 177 -17.05 1.20 4.47
C LYS A 177 -17.65 -0.12 4.01
N VAL A 178 -18.71 -0.50 4.69
CA VAL A 178 -19.61 -1.56 4.27
C VAL A 178 -21.04 -1.07 4.38
N GLU A 179 -21.78 -1.19 3.28
CA GLU A 179 -23.20 -0.91 3.18
C GLU A 179 -23.96 -2.24 3.10
N PHE A 180 -25.05 -2.36 3.86
CA PHE A 180 -25.86 -3.57 3.95
C PHE A 180 -27.27 -3.29 3.41
N ILE A 181 -27.66 -4.04 2.38
CA ILE A 181 -28.92 -3.85 1.65
C ILE A 181 -29.67 -5.18 1.60
N ASP A 182 -30.96 -5.18 1.87
CA ASP A 182 -31.77 -6.39 1.67
C ASP A 182 -31.80 -6.75 0.18
N THR A 183 -31.74 -8.04 -0.14
CA THR A 183 -31.99 -8.50 -1.51
C THR A 183 -33.43 -8.20 -1.93
N LEU A 184 -33.70 -8.20 -3.25
CA LEU A 184 -35.04 -7.96 -3.78
C LEU A 184 -36.12 -8.91 -3.24
N ASN A 185 -35.72 -10.13 -2.87
CA ASN A 185 -36.60 -11.13 -2.26
C ASN A 185 -36.58 -11.11 -0.71
N THR A 186 -35.84 -10.17 -0.10
CA THR A 186 -35.68 -9.95 1.36
C THR A 186 -35.18 -11.15 2.17
N ILE A 187 -34.61 -12.16 1.51
CA ILE A 187 -34.10 -13.39 2.16
C ILE A 187 -32.60 -13.27 2.47
N GLY A 188 -31.86 -12.54 1.63
CA GLY A 188 -30.43 -12.36 1.75
C GLY A 188 -30.03 -10.90 1.92
N THR A 189 -28.72 -10.71 2.03
CA THR A 189 -28.09 -9.38 2.18
C THR A 189 -27.10 -9.16 1.06
N GLN A 190 -27.22 -8.04 0.37
CA GLN A 190 -26.18 -7.50 -0.50
C GLN A 190 -25.26 -6.61 0.33
N LEU A 191 -23.96 -6.84 0.23
CA LEU A 191 -22.94 -6.01 0.85
C LEU A 191 -22.20 -5.25 -0.26
N HIS A 192 -22.12 -3.94 -0.13
CA HIS A 192 -21.23 -3.10 -0.93
C HIS A 192 -20.07 -2.65 -0.04
N ILE A 193 -18.85 -3.06 -0.41
CA ILE A 193 -17.66 -2.88 0.42
C ILE A 193 -16.66 -2.04 -0.37
N GLU A 194 -16.22 -0.95 0.24
CA GLU A 194 -15.14 -0.11 -0.29
C GLU A 194 -13.99 -0.06 0.72
N ILE A 195 -12.77 -0.21 0.24
CA ILE A 195 -11.54 -0.07 1.03
C ILE A 195 -10.56 0.77 0.22
N ASN A 196 -10.05 1.82 0.86
CA ASN A 196 -9.01 2.69 0.34
C ASN A 196 -7.80 2.61 1.26
N TYR A 197 -6.60 2.50 0.70
CA TYR A 197 -5.38 2.61 1.50
C TYR A 197 -4.22 3.19 0.70
N PHE A 198 -3.30 3.80 1.42
CA PHE A 198 -2.03 4.25 0.89
C PHE A 198 -0.95 3.23 1.24
N PRO A 199 -0.16 2.74 0.27
CA PRO A 199 1.01 1.91 0.56
C PRO A 199 1.94 2.61 1.57
N PRO A 200 2.53 1.89 2.53
CA PRO A 200 3.45 2.49 3.50
C PRO A 200 4.59 3.25 2.82
N ALA A 201 4.95 4.41 3.37
CA ALA A 201 6.05 5.23 2.87
C ALA A 201 7.36 4.41 2.84
N GLY A 202 8.12 4.53 1.75
CA GLY A 202 9.35 3.74 1.57
C GLY A 202 9.15 2.34 0.98
N SER A 203 7.98 2.06 0.37
CA SER A 203 7.70 0.86 -0.47
C SER A 203 8.52 0.78 -1.77
N VAL A 204 9.71 1.35 -1.73
CA VAL A 204 10.52 1.74 -2.88
C VAL A 204 11.32 0.55 -3.36
N GLY A 205 10.97 0.11 -4.56
CA GLY A 205 11.62 -0.99 -5.25
C GLY A 205 10.60 -1.98 -5.80
N LYS A 206 10.91 -2.58 -6.95
CA LYS A 206 10.01 -3.50 -7.67
C LYS A 206 9.45 -4.62 -6.78
N GLY A 207 10.18 -5.04 -5.75
CA GLY A 207 9.74 -6.05 -4.78
C GLY A 207 8.61 -5.56 -3.85
N ILE A 208 8.81 -4.45 -3.14
CA ILE A 208 7.83 -3.96 -2.14
C ILE A 208 6.62 -3.31 -2.82
N ALA A 209 6.83 -2.57 -3.92
CA ALA A 209 5.75 -1.98 -4.71
C ALA A 209 4.79 -3.05 -5.27
N THR A 210 5.30 -4.20 -5.75
CA THR A 210 4.43 -5.30 -6.26
C THR A 210 3.63 -5.96 -5.14
N ILE A 211 4.17 -5.99 -3.92
CA ILE A 211 3.47 -6.53 -2.75
C ILE A 211 2.22 -5.69 -2.47
N PHE A 212 2.36 -4.37 -2.32
CA PHE A 212 1.23 -3.50 -1.99
C PHE A 212 0.32 -3.20 -3.19
N ASN A 213 0.85 -2.90 -4.38
CA ASN A 213 0.04 -2.46 -5.52
C ASN A 213 -0.66 -3.59 -6.29
N GLY A 214 -0.41 -4.87 -5.96
CA GLY A 214 -0.98 -5.98 -6.72
C GLY A 214 -1.33 -7.19 -5.87
N LEU A 215 -0.35 -7.75 -5.16
CA LEU A 215 -0.59 -8.98 -4.38
C LEU A 215 -1.51 -8.72 -3.18
N PHE A 216 -1.30 -7.63 -2.46
CA PHE A 216 -2.10 -7.25 -1.31
C PHE A 216 -3.52 -6.85 -1.72
N GLU A 217 -3.65 -6.02 -2.76
CA GLU A 217 -4.96 -5.68 -3.33
C GLU A 217 -5.76 -6.95 -3.72
N LYS A 218 -5.12 -7.87 -4.45
CA LYS A 218 -5.75 -9.13 -4.85
C LYS A 218 -6.20 -9.96 -3.65
N MET A 219 -5.37 -10.06 -2.61
CA MET A 219 -5.71 -10.79 -1.39
C MET A 219 -6.93 -10.18 -0.68
N ILE A 220 -7.03 -8.85 -0.59
CA ILE A 220 -8.20 -8.17 -0.02
C ILE A 220 -9.48 -8.44 -0.85
N ARG A 221 -9.40 -8.41 -2.19
CA ARG A 221 -10.54 -8.75 -3.05
C ARG A 221 -10.99 -10.19 -2.84
N GLU A 222 -10.05 -11.14 -2.77
CA GLU A 222 -10.34 -12.55 -2.50
C GLU A 222 -10.99 -12.76 -1.13
N ASP A 223 -10.54 -12.02 -0.11
CA ASP A 223 -11.12 -12.05 1.23
C ASP A 223 -12.57 -11.54 1.25
N ILE A 224 -12.86 -10.43 0.57
CA ILE A 224 -14.24 -9.92 0.45
C ILE A 224 -15.13 -10.97 -0.21
N GLN A 225 -14.68 -11.57 -1.32
CA GLN A 225 -15.44 -12.62 -2.00
C GLN A 225 -15.60 -13.89 -1.14
N SER A 226 -14.63 -14.19 -0.27
CA SER A 226 -14.66 -15.33 0.64
C SER A 226 -15.70 -15.17 1.76
N PHE A 227 -16.13 -13.94 2.07
CA PHE A 227 -17.20 -13.71 3.05
C PHE A 227 -18.49 -14.45 2.68
N LYS A 228 -18.82 -14.52 1.38
CA LYS A 228 -20.02 -15.26 0.94
C LYS A 228 -19.96 -16.71 1.39
N ASN A 229 -18.85 -17.39 1.12
CA ASN A 229 -18.68 -18.76 1.51
C ASN A 229 -18.77 -18.89 3.03
N TYR A 230 -18.09 -18.01 3.78
CA TYR A 230 -18.13 -18.03 5.24
C TYR A 230 -19.56 -17.85 5.79
N ALA A 231 -20.30 -16.85 5.31
CA ALA A 231 -21.65 -16.52 5.74
C ALA A 231 -22.68 -17.62 5.42
N GLU A 232 -22.43 -18.41 4.38
CA GLU A 232 -23.30 -19.50 3.94
C GLU A 232 -22.91 -20.86 4.53
N HIS A 233 -21.88 -20.91 5.38
CA HIS A 233 -21.43 -22.13 6.07
C HIS A 233 -21.85 -22.18 7.55
N ALA A 234 -21.74 -23.39 8.12
CA ALA A 234 -22.19 -23.75 9.47
C ALA A 234 -21.70 -22.80 10.58
N ASP A 235 -20.46 -22.31 10.50
CA ASP A 235 -19.89 -21.47 11.56
C ASP A 235 -20.60 -20.12 11.70
N PHE A 236 -20.95 -19.49 10.57
CA PHE A 236 -21.77 -18.30 10.59
C PHE A 236 -23.21 -18.61 11.02
N MET A 237 -23.78 -19.71 10.54
CA MET A 237 -25.13 -20.12 10.93
C MET A 237 -25.24 -20.33 12.46
N ASN A 238 -24.21 -20.94 13.06
CA ASN A 238 -24.12 -21.10 14.51
C ASN A 238 -24.02 -19.76 15.24
N TYR A 239 -23.18 -18.83 14.77
CA TYR A 239 -23.10 -17.46 15.31
C TYR A 239 -24.46 -16.74 15.21
N ALA A 240 -25.11 -16.85 14.06
CA ALA A 240 -26.35 -16.17 13.75
C ALA A 240 -27.57 -16.79 14.47
N GLY A 241 -27.45 -18.02 14.97
CA GLY A 241 -28.55 -18.80 15.54
C GLY A 241 -29.51 -19.35 14.48
N LEU A 242 -29.01 -19.65 13.28
CA LEU A 242 -29.76 -20.20 12.14
C LEU A 242 -29.61 -21.72 12.11
N GLN A 243 -30.70 -22.44 11.78
CA GLN A 243 -30.67 -23.90 11.68
C GLN A 243 -29.94 -24.35 10.40
N ILE A 244 -29.10 -25.37 10.51
CA ILE A 244 -28.52 -26.07 9.37
C ILE A 244 -29.51 -27.16 8.99
N ASP A 245 -30.26 -26.96 7.91
CA ASP A 245 -31.04 -28.04 7.32
C ASP A 245 -30.05 -29.07 6.75
N ASN A 246 -29.97 -30.24 7.42
CA ASN A 246 -29.16 -31.38 6.99
C ASN A 246 -29.63 -31.98 5.67
#